data_AF-A0A9Q4JGK4-F1
#
_entry.id   AF-A0A9Q4JGK4-F1
#
_cell.length_a   1.000
_cell.length_b   1.000
_cell.length_c   1.000
_cell.angle_alpha   90.00
_cell.angle_beta   90.00
_cell.angle_gamma   90.00
#
_symmetry.space_group_name_H-M   'P 1'
#
loop_
_entity.id
_entity.type
_entity.pdbx_description
1 polymer ?
#
loop_
_entity_poly.entity_id
_entity_poly.type
_entity_poly.pdbx_seq_one_letter_code
_entity_poly.pdbx_strand_id
1 'polypeptide(L)'
;MKKWLGYYIGFILLLLAGTAKVEAQIDPTLAGMILGYTNKAEKELKSQEKAMLMQTTGHLWMREEVEGTTDLQRTFNNYLDSFRDIVCYAAQIYGFYHEIGRLSDNMGDLSKQLRQHAEGAFAVALTPRRNQIYRDLILGSVEIVNDIRQVCMNNTKMTEKQRMEIVFAIRPKLKRMNKKLKHLALAVKYTSFVDVWAEIDEGSRPRPTDKAGIVQAAMRRWKRSGNR
;
A
#
# COMPACT_ATOMS: atom_id res chain seq x y z
N MET A 1 -20.86 29.56 13.34
CA MET A 1 -20.32 28.28 13.88
C MET A 1 -21.16 27.03 13.54
N LYS A 2 -22.50 27.10 13.40
CA LYS A 2 -23.35 25.93 13.08
C LYS A 2 -23.09 25.25 11.71
N LYS A 3 -22.65 26.00 10.68
CA LYS A 3 -22.40 25.44 9.33
C LYS A 3 -21.23 24.45 9.30
N TRP A 4 -20.18 24.69 10.08
CA TRP A 4 -18.99 23.82 10.14
C TRP A 4 -19.25 22.51 10.88
N LEU A 5 -20.15 22.52 11.87
CA LEU A 5 -20.55 21.32 12.60
C LEU A 5 -21.30 20.33 11.68
N GLY A 6 -22.12 20.84 10.77
CA GLY A 6 -22.84 20.02 9.79
C GLY A 6 -21.92 19.29 8.81
N TYR A 7 -20.82 19.92 8.38
CA TYR A 7 -19.81 19.28 7.54
C TYR A 7 -19.06 18.17 8.28
N TYR A 8 -18.71 18.39 9.56
CA TYR A 8 -18.05 17.36 10.38
C TYR A 8 -18.98 16.17 10.67
N ILE A 9 -20.25 16.43 11.00
CA ILE A 9 -21.24 15.38 11.23
C ILE A 9 -21.54 14.61 9.93
N GLY A 10 -21.61 15.30 8.79
CA GLY A 10 -21.72 14.67 7.47
C GLY A 10 -20.52 13.80 7.11
N PHE A 11 -19.31 14.23 7.46
CA PHE A 11 -18.09 13.45 7.24
C PHE A 11 -18.02 12.21 8.14
N ILE A 12 -18.49 12.32 9.39
CA ILE A 12 -18.60 11.18 10.34
C ILE A 12 -19.68 10.19 9.88
N LEU A 13 -20.81 10.67 9.35
CA LEU A 13 -21.87 9.82 8.77
C LEU A 13 -21.40 9.12 7.48
N LEU A 14 -20.57 9.78 6.66
CA LEU A 14 -19.94 9.16 5.49
C LEU A 14 -18.96 8.04 5.88
N LEU A 15 -18.23 8.22 6.99
CA LEU A 15 -17.35 7.19 7.56
C LEU A 15 -18.12 6.01 8.17
N LEU A 16 -19.32 6.24 8.72
CA LEU A 16 -20.19 5.20 9.28
C LEU A 16 -20.98 4.42 8.22
N ALA A 17 -21.27 5.03 7.05
CA ALA A 17 -21.90 4.35 5.92
C ALA A 17 -20.96 3.37 5.19
N GLY A 18 -19.65 3.43 5.45
CA GLY A 18 -18.64 2.54 4.87
C GLY A 18 -18.62 1.11 5.42
N THR A 19 -19.48 0.76 6.37
CA THR A 19 -19.61 -0.62 6.89
C THR A 19 -20.68 -1.45 6.17
N ALA A 20 -21.23 -0.95 5.05
CA ALA A 20 -22.01 -1.78 4.15
C ALA A 20 -21.07 -2.83 3.53
N LYS A 21 -21.42 -4.10 3.67
CA LYS A 21 -20.75 -5.23 2.99
C LYS A 21 -20.50 -4.82 1.54
N VAL A 22 -19.23 -4.72 1.17
CA VAL A 22 -18.82 -4.47 -0.21
C VAL A 22 -19.15 -5.73 -1.01
N GLU A 23 -20.37 -5.81 -1.53
CA GLU A 23 -20.59 -6.62 -2.72
C GLU A 23 -19.71 -6.02 -3.82
N ALA A 24 -18.86 -6.85 -4.42
CA ALA A 24 -17.89 -6.44 -5.41
C ALA A 24 -18.63 -5.76 -6.58
N GLN A 25 -18.59 -4.42 -6.59
CA GLN A 25 -19.04 -3.62 -7.71
C GLN A 25 -18.30 -4.10 -8.97
N ILE A 26 -19.02 -4.37 -10.05
CA ILE A 26 -18.45 -4.93 -11.28
C ILE A 26 -17.50 -3.89 -11.87
N ASP A 27 -16.20 -4.08 -11.63
CA ASP A 27 -15.14 -3.21 -12.13
C ASP A 27 -15.04 -3.38 -13.67
N PRO A 28 -15.27 -2.32 -14.46
CA PRO A 28 -15.19 -2.37 -15.92
C PRO A 28 -13.83 -2.88 -16.43
N THR A 29 -12.76 -2.64 -15.68
CA THR A 29 -11.41 -3.12 -16.02
C THR A 29 -11.25 -4.61 -15.74
N LEU A 30 -11.78 -5.11 -14.63
CA LEU A 30 -11.80 -6.54 -14.35
C LEU A 30 -12.66 -7.31 -15.38
N ALA A 31 -13.84 -6.78 -15.70
CA ALA A 31 -14.71 -7.35 -16.74
C ALA A 31 -14.03 -7.37 -18.11
N GLY A 32 -13.33 -6.27 -18.47
CA GLY A 32 -12.53 -6.19 -19.70
C GLY A 32 -11.39 -7.21 -19.74
N MET A 33 -10.66 -7.39 -18.63
CA MET A 33 -9.59 -8.39 -18.55
C MET A 33 -10.10 -9.82 -18.68
N ILE A 34 -11.23 -10.15 -18.04
CA ILE A 34 -11.85 -11.48 -18.15
C ILE A 34 -12.27 -11.74 -19.60
N LEU A 35 -12.91 -10.76 -20.25
CA LEU A 35 -13.36 -10.88 -21.65
C LEU A 35 -12.17 -10.98 -22.62
N GLY A 36 -11.10 -10.24 -22.37
CA GLY A 36 -9.85 -10.34 -23.14
C GLY A 36 -9.21 -11.72 -23.01
N TYR A 37 -9.21 -12.27 -21.80
CA TYR A 37 -8.69 -13.60 -21.53
C TYR A 37 -9.51 -14.70 -22.20
N THR A 38 -10.85 -14.63 -22.14
CA THR A 38 -11.72 -15.61 -22.82
C THR A 38 -11.47 -15.63 -24.32
N ASN A 39 -11.31 -14.46 -24.95
CA ASN A 39 -10.99 -14.37 -26.38
C ASN A 39 -9.62 -14.98 -26.72
N LYS A 40 -8.61 -14.79 -25.86
CA LYS A 40 -7.29 -15.41 -26.04
C LYS A 40 -7.36 -16.93 -25.87
N ALA A 41 -8.06 -17.42 -24.85
CA ALA A 41 -8.24 -18.85 -24.63
C ALA A 41 -8.93 -19.53 -25.82
N GLU A 42 -9.97 -18.91 -26.38
CA GLU A 42 -10.65 -19.41 -27.59
C GLU A 42 -9.70 -19.45 -28.80
N LYS A 43 -8.86 -18.42 -28.97
CA LYS A 43 -7.87 -18.37 -30.05
C LYS A 43 -6.84 -19.49 -29.94
N GLU A 44 -6.38 -19.79 -28.72
CA GLU A 44 -5.46 -20.92 -28.48
C GLU A 44 -6.11 -22.28 -28.76
N LEU A 45 -7.36 -22.47 -28.34
CA LEU A 45 -8.06 -23.73 -28.63
C LEU A 45 -8.17 -23.95 -30.14
N LYS A 46 -8.48 -22.89 -30.90
CA LYS A 46 -8.53 -22.95 -32.37
C LYS A 46 -7.15 -23.17 -33.01
N SER A 47 -6.07 -22.59 -32.47
CA SER A 47 -4.72 -22.85 -33.00
C SER A 47 -4.28 -24.29 -32.72
N GLN A 48 -4.63 -24.82 -31.55
CA GLN A 48 -4.37 -26.20 -31.15
C GLN A 48 -5.16 -27.20 -32.01
N GLU A 49 -6.44 -26.94 -32.29
CA GLU A 49 -7.25 -27.75 -33.22
C GLU A 49 -6.62 -27.80 -34.61
N LYS A 50 -6.16 -26.66 -35.14
CA LYS A 50 -5.47 -26.62 -36.44
C LYS A 50 -4.18 -27.42 -36.45
N ALA A 51 -3.39 -27.37 -35.37
CA ALA A 51 -2.17 -28.18 -35.26
C ALA A 51 -2.46 -29.67 -35.13
N MET A 52 -3.56 -30.08 -34.47
CA MET A 52 -3.98 -31.49 -34.44
C MET A 52 -4.45 -31.99 -35.82
N LEU A 53 -4.99 -31.11 -36.66
CA LEU A 53 -5.41 -31.44 -38.03
C LEU A 53 -4.24 -31.46 -39.03
N MET A 54 -3.10 -30.83 -38.71
CA MET A 54 -1.83 -31.02 -39.44
C MET A 54 -1.33 -32.43 -39.16
N GLN A 55 -1.72 -33.40 -39.99
CA GLN A 55 -1.17 -34.75 -39.95
C GLN A 55 0.30 -34.73 -40.37
N THR A 56 1.22 -34.66 -39.42
CA THR A 56 2.67 -34.69 -39.71
C THR A 56 3.13 -36.12 -39.96
N THR A 57 3.57 -36.41 -41.19
CA THR A 57 4.20 -37.69 -41.53
C THR A 57 5.71 -37.67 -41.24
N GLY A 58 6.25 -38.79 -40.75
CA GLY A 58 7.56 -38.86 -40.11
C GLY A 58 8.79 -38.43 -40.93
N HIS A 59 9.78 -37.92 -40.19
CA HIS A 59 11.19 -37.65 -40.48
C HIS A 59 11.58 -36.45 -41.36
N LEU A 60 10.69 -35.88 -42.19
CA LEU A 60 10.98 -34.67 -42.97
C LEU A 60 9.90 -33.61 -42.76
N TRP A 61 10.26 -32.48 -42.15
CA TRP A 61 9.33 -31.39 -41.87
C TRP A 61 9.26 -30.43 -43.05
N MET A 62 8.05 -30.20 -43.56
CA MET A 62 7.80 -29.17 -44.57
C MET A 62 7.82 -27.78 -43.94
N ARG A 63 8.19 -26.75 -44.70
CA ARG A 63 8.30 -25.37 -44.19
C ARG A 63 7.00 -24.87 -43.56
N GLU A 64 5.88 -25.27 -44.13
CA GLU A 64 4.52 -24.96 -43.65
C GLU A 64 4.20 -25.59 -42.29
N GLU A 65 4.69 -26.81 -42.03
CA GLU A 65 4.52 -27.49 -40.74
C GLU A 65 5.39 -26.84 -39.65
N VAL A 66 6.60 -26.41 -39.99
CA VAL A 66 7.47 -25.64 -39.09
C VAL A 66 6.86 -24.28 -38.77
N GLU A 67 6.33 -23.57 -39.77
CA GLU A 67 5.63 -22.29 -39.58
C GLU A 67 4.36 -22.47 -38.73
N GLY A 68 3.56 -23.52 -38.97
CA GLY A 68 2.36 -23.82 -38.17
C GLY A 68 2.67 -24.16 -36.71
N THR A 69 3.72 -24.95 -36.46
CA THR A 69 4.13 -25.31 -35.08
C THR A 69 4.78 -24.15 -34.33
N THR A 70 5.51 -23.29 -35.01
CA THR A 70 6.06 -22.06 -34.41
C THR A 70 4.97 -21.03 -34.09
N ASP A 71 3.93 -20.90 -34.93
CA ASP A 71 2.78 -20.05 -34.63
C ASP A 71 1.95 -20.59 -33.46
N LEU A 72 1.76 -21.91 -33.36
CA LEU A 72 1.18 -22.57 -32.18
C LEU A 72 1.98 -22.25 -30.91
N GLN A 73 3.30 -22.42 -30.94
CA GLN A 73 4.13 -22.12 -29.77
C GLN A 73 4.05 -20.65 -29.37
N ARG A 74 3.98 -19.73 -30.35
CA ARG A 74 3.85 -18.29 -30.10
C ARG A 74 2.49 -17.96 -29.47
N THR A 75 1.40 -18.49 -30.01
CA THR A 75 0.05 -18.30 -29.49
C THR A 75 -0.02 -18.82 -28.05
N PHE A 76 0.44 -20.05 -27.80
CA PHE A 76 0.43 -20.64 -26.47
C PHE A 76 1.22 -19.82 -25.44
N ASN A 77 2.40 -19.31 -25.81
CA ASN A 77 3.19 -18.41 -24.95
C ASN A 77 2.43 -17.12 -24.61
N ASN A 78 1.78 -16.48 -25.60
CA ASN A 78 0.98 -15.27 -25.35
C ASN A 78 -0.20 -15.52 -24.41
N TYR A 79 -0.80 -16.72 -24.47
CA TYR A 79 -1.85 -17.12 -23.53
C TYR A 79 -1.31 -17.34 -22.11
N LEU A 80 -0.19 -18.04 -21.96
CA LEU A 80 0.45 -18.24 -20.65
C LEU A 80 0.86 -16.91 -20.01
N ASP A 81 1.39 -15.97 -20.79
CA ASP A 81 1.69 -14.62 -20.32
C ASP A 81 0.42 -13.90 -19.83
N SER A 82 -0.67 -13.98 -20.59
CA SER A 82 -1.96 -13.41 -20.18
C SER A 82 -2.52 -14.06 -18.90
N PHE A 83 -2.36 -15.38 -18.73
CA PHE A 83 -2.79 -16.08 -17.53
C PHE A 83 -1.96 -15.65 -16.32
N ARG A 84 -0.64 -15.52 -16.48
CA ARG A 84 0.26 -15.03 -15.44
C ARG A 84 -0.14 -13.63 -14.97
N ASP A 85 -0.47 -12.73 -15.90
CA ASP A 85 -0.91 -11.37 -15.57
C ASP A 85 -2.16 -11.35 -14.68
N ILE A 86 -3.15 -12.20 -14.97
CA ILE A 86 -4.39 -12.32 -14.19
C ILE A 86 -4.11 -12.85 -12.78
N VAL A 87 -3.28 -13.90 -12.67
CA VAL A 87 -2.89 -14.45 -11.36
C VAL A 87 -2.13 -13.40 -10.54
N CYS A 88 -1.23 -12.64 -11.16
CA CYS A 88 -0.55 -11.52 -10.52
C CYS A 88 -1.53 -10.42 -10.05
N TYR A 89 -2.55 -10.09 -10.85
CA TYR A 89 -3.58 -9.14 -10.48
C TYR A 89 -4.40 -9.62 -9.26
N ALA A 90 -4.84 -10.87 -9.27
CA ALA A 90 -5.57 -11.47 -8.14
C ALA A 90 -4.72 -11.48 -6.85
N ALA A 91 -3.45 -11.87 -6.95
CA ALA A 91 -2.51 -11.83 -5.83
C ALA A 91 -2.32 -10.41 -5.28
N GLN A 92 -2.33 -9.40 -6.15
CA GLN A 92 -2.20 -8.00 -5.75
C GLN A 92 -3.47 -7.50 -5.02
N ILE A 93 -4.66 -7.86 -5.49
CA ILE A 93 -5.93 -7.56 -4.79
C ILE A 93 -5.90 -8.14 -3.37
N TYR A 94 -5.51 -9.40 -3.21
CA TYR A 94 -5.37 -10.01 -1.89
C TYR A 94 -4.32 -9.27 -1.04
N GLY A 95 -3.20 -8.90 -1.66
CA GLY A 95 -2.18 -8.07 -1.02
C GLY A 95 -2.72 -6.73 -0.50
N PHE A 96 -3.65 -6.10 -1.21
CA PHE A 96 -4.33 -4.89 -0.77
C PHE A 96 -5.24 -5.11 0.42
N TYR A 97 -6.12 -6.11 0.35
CA TYR A 97 -7.02 -6.43 1.45
C TYR A 97 -6.24 -6.66 2.75
N HIS A 98 -5.13 -7.40 2.67
CA HIS A 98 -4.28 -7.64 3.82
C HIS A 98 -3.62 -6.37 4.37
N GLU A 99 -3.11 -5.47 3.53
CA GLU A 99 -2.51 -4.22 4.02
C GLU A 99 -3.56 -3.23 4.58
N ILE A 100 -4.76 -3.19 4.00
CA ILE A 100 -5.87 -2.36 4.48
C ILE A 100 -6.41 -2.87 5.81
N GLY A 101 -6.58 -4.19 5.97
CA GLY A 101 -6.96 -4.80 7.25
C GLY A 101 -5.99 -4.41 8.36
N ARG A 102 -4.68 -4.56 8.10
CA ARG A 102 -3.63 -4.13 9.04
C ARG A 102 -3.66 -2.63 9.32
N LEU A 103 -4.04 -1.80 8.35
CA LEU A 103 -4.17 -0.35 8.55
C LEU A 103 -5.29 -0.04 9.52
N SER A 104 -6.44 -0.66 9.33
CA SER A 104 -7.59 -0.55 10.24
C SER A 104 -7.22 -0.98 11.67
N ASP A 105 -6.55 -2.13 11.82
CA ASP A 105 -6.12 -2.64 13.11
C ASP A 105 -5.15 -1.66 13.81
N ASN A 106 -4.12 -1.18 13.09
CA ASN A 106 -3.15 -0.23 13.64
C ASN A 106 -3.81 1.10 14.04
N MET A 107 -4.83 1.57 13.31
CA MET A 107 -5.60 2.76 13.68
C MET A 107 -6.46 2.53 14.93
N GLY A 108 -7.05 1.34 15.06
CA GLY A 108 -7.76 0.91 16.26
C GLY A 108 -6.84 0.86 17.48
N ASP A 109 -5.66 0.27 17.33
CA ASP A 109 -4.63 0.22 18.37
C ASP A 109 -4.16 1.62 18.79
N LEU A 110 -3.87 2.49 17.83
CA LEU A 110 -3.52 3.88 18.10
C LEU A 110 -4.63 4.58 18.89
N SER A 111 -5.89 4.43 18.47
CA SER A 111 -7.04 5.03 19.16
C SER A 111 -7.16 4.53 20.61
N LYS A 112 -6.89 3.24 20.84
CA LYS A 112 -6.83 2.66 22.19
C LYS A 112 -5.69 3.26 23.02
N GLN A 113 -4.49 3.39 22.44
CA GLN A 113 -3.34 4.00 23.13
C GLN A 113 -3.60 5.48 23.47
N LEU A 114 -4.23 6.24 22.57
CA LEU A 114 -4.59 7.64 22.82
C LEU A 114 -5.58 7.78 23.99
N ARG A 115 -6.54 6.84 24.12
CA ARG A 115 -7.49 6.83 25.26
C ARG A 115 -6.82 6.45 26.59
N GLN A 116 -5.86 5.52 26.56
CA GLN A 116 -5.18 5.02 27.76
C GLN A 116 -4.04 5.93 28.22
N HIS A 117 -3.35 6.58 27.30
CA HIS A 117 -2.14 7.37 27.54
C HIS A 117 -2.25 8.76 26.90
N ALA A 118 -3.24 9.53 27.34
CA ALA A 118 -3.47 10.89 26.83
C ALA A 118 -2.24 11.80 27.02
N GLU A 119 -1.54 11.69 28.15
CA GLU A 119 -0.30 12.41 28.42
C GLU A 119 0.80 12.10 27.40
N GLY A 120 0.94 10.83 27.03
CA GLY A 120 1.92 10.41 26.03
C GLY A 120 1.62 10.94 24.64
N ALA A 121 0.34 11.13 24.30
CA ALA A 121 -0.06 11.77 23.04
C ALA A 121 0.45 13.23 22.97
N PHE A 122 0.24 14.00 24.04
CA PHE A 122 0.74 15.36 24.13
C PHE A 122 2.27 15.39 24.17
N ALA A 123 2.90 14.48 24.90
CA ALA A 123 4.34 14.39 24.97
C ALA A 123 4.96 14.13 23.58
N VAL A 124 4.39 13.24 22.77
CA VAL A 124 4.84 13.00 21.39
C VAL A 124 4.63 14.23 20.51
N ALA A 125 3.49 14.91 20.63
CA ALA A 125 3.16 16.09 19.82
C ALA A 125 4.08 17.29 20.11
N LEU A 126 4.41 17.52 21.38
CA LEU A 126 5.28 18.61 21.81
C LEU A 126 6.77 18.34 21.56
N THR A 127 7.16 17.08 21.34
CA THR A 127 8.54 16.71 21.05
C THR A 127 8.85 16.95 19.56
N PRO A 128 9.76 17.88 19.18
CA PRO A 128 10.00 18.22 17.78
C PRO A 128 10.40 17.01 16.92
N ARG A 129 11.26 16.14 17.46
CA ARG A 129 11.73 14.94 16.74
C ARG A 129 10.64 13.88 16.57
N ARG A 130 9.79 13.66 17.58
CA ARG A 130 8.73 12.64 17.56
C ARG A 130 7.47 13.13 16.84
N ASN A 131 7.23 14.44 16.80
CA ASN A 131 6.14 15.06 16.05
C ASN A 131 6.28 14.87 14.53
N GLN A 132 7.50 14.60 14.03
CA GLN A 132 7.70 14.25 12.63
C GLN A 132 6.83 13.06 12.19
N ILE A 133 6.53 12.12 13.10
CA ILE A 133 5.68 10.96 12.80
C ILE A 133 4.27 11.41 12.42
N TYR A 134 3.69 12.42 13.08
CA TYR A 134 2.37 12.95 12.73
C TYR A 134 2.37 13.58 11.34
N ARG A 135 3.38 14.41 11.03
CA ARG A 135 3.52 15.05 9.71
C ARG A 135 3.64 14.01 8.60
N ASP A 136 4.48 13.02 8.84
CA ASP A 136 4.72 11.91 7.93
C ASP A 136 3.47 11.06 7.67
N LEU A 137 2.62 10.86 8.68
CA LEU A 137 1.34 10.18 8.54
C LEU A 137 0.35 11.01 7.74
N ILE A 138 0.24 12.32 8.02
CA ILE A 138 -0.64 13.23 7.28
C ILE A 138 -0.26 13.27 5.81
N LEU A 139 1.01 13.57 5.50
CA LEU A 139 1.51 13.64 4.12
C LEU A 139 1.35 12.29 3.41
N GLY A 140 1.75 11.19 4.06
CA GLY A 140 1.61 9.87 3.48
C GLY A 140 0.15 9.47 3.21
N SER A 141 -0.80 9.93 4.05
CA SER A 141 -2.22 9.62 3.86
C SER A 141 -2.78 10.34 2.64
N VAL A 142 -2.39 11.60 2.45
CA VAL A 142 -2.75 12.40 1.27
C VAL A 142 -2.18 11.79 0.01
N GLU A 143 -0.91 11.34 0.02
CA GLU A 143 -0.30 10.64 -1.11
C GLU A 143 -1.06 9.37 -1.51
N ILE A 144 -1.44 8.54 -0.53
CA ILE A 144 -2.19 7.30 -0.78
C ILE A 144 -3.57 7.63 -1.36
N VAL A 145 -4.28 8.60 -0.79
CA VAL A 145 -5.60 9.02 -1.29
C VAL A 145 -5.51 9.61 -2.70
N ASN A 146 -4.46 10.37 -3.00
CA ASN A 146 -4.25 10.93 -4.33
C ASN A 146 -3.98 9.84 -5.38
N ASP A 147 -3.16 8.83 -5.07
CA ASP A 147 -2.95 7.69 -5.96
C ASP A 147 -4.27 6.92 -6.21
N ILE A 148 -5.06 6.67 -5.16
CA ILE A 148 -6.37 6.00 -5.29
C ILE A 148 -7.31 6.83 -6.16
N ARG A 149 -7.37 8.15 -5.92
CA ARG A 149 -8.17 9.06 -6.75
C ARG A 149 -7.71 9.03 -8.20
N GLN A 150 -6.41 8.95 -8.46
CA GLN A 150 -5.87 8.87 -9.81
C GLN A 150 -6.31 7.60 -10.54
N VAL A 151 -6.39 6.47 -9.84
CA VAL A 151 -6.84 5.19 -10.43
C VAL A 151 -8.36 5.15 -10.60
N CYS A 152 -9.12 5.58 -9.59
CA CYS A 152 -10.57 5.33 -9.52
C CYS A 152 -11.45 6.48 -9.99
N MET A 153 -10.99 7.74 -9.95
CA MET A 153 -11.86 8.92 -10.10
C MET A 153 -11.40 9.92 -11.15
N ASN A 154 -10.17 9.82 -11.64
CA ASN A 154 -9.68 10.72 -12.68
C ASN A 154 -10.07 10.19 -14.07
N ASN A 155 -10.76 11.01 -14.88
CA ASN A 155 -11.10 10.72 -16.28
C ASN A 155 -9.88 10.79 -17.23
N THR A 156 -8.67 10.75 -16.70
CA THR A 156 -7.45 10.75 -17.49
C THR A 156 -7.40 9.45 -18.29
N LYS A 157 -7.28 9.54 -19.61
CA LYS A 157 -7.00 8.36 -20.44
C LYS A 157 -5.65 7.79 -20.03
N MET A 158 -5.67 6.59 -19.43
CA MET A 158 -4.48 5.83 -19.06
C MET A 158 -4.54 4.45 -19.68
N THR A 159 -3.40 3.91 -20.11
CA THR A 159 -3.31 2.52 -20.58
C THR A 159 -3.47 1.56 -19.40
N GLU A 160 -3.87 0.30 -19.66
CA GLU A 160 -3.98 -0.74 -18.61
C GLU A 160 -2.65 -0.92 -17.86
N LYS A 161 -1.53 -0.90 -18.59
CA LYS A 161 -0.18 -0.95 -18.01
C LYS A 161 0.08 0.20 -17.04
N GLN A 162 -0.25 1.44 -17.43
CA GLN A 162 -0.05 2.61 -16.58
C GLN A 162 -0.93 2.58 -15.32
N ARG A 163 -2.19 2.14 -15.44
CA ARG A 163 -3.07 1.96 -14.28
C ARG A 163 -2.51 0.91 -13.34
N MET A 164 -2.05 -0.20 -13.90
CA MET A 164 -1.47 -1.31 -13.16
C MET A 164 -0.21 -0.88 -12.40
N GLU A 165 0.68 -0.08 -13.01
CA GLU A 165 1.86 0.47 -12.32
C GLU A 165 1.48 1.34 -11.12
N ILE A 166 0.46 2.19 -11.24
CA ILE A 166 -0.03 3.02 -10.12
C ILE A 166 -0.62 2.13 -9.03
N VAL A 167 -1.45 1.14 -9.40
CA VAL A 167 -1.98 0.16 -8.46
C VAL A 167 -0.84 -0.56 -7.75
N PHE A 168 0.22 -0.98 -8.43
CA PHE A 168 1.37 -1.59 -7.76
C PHE A 168 2.10 -0.64 -6.80
N ALA A 169 2.10 0.67 -7.06
CA ALA A 169 2.76 1.67 -6.22
C ALA A 169 2.05 1.95 -4.89
N ILE A 170 0.73 1.75 -4.80
CA ILE A 170 -0.06 2.04 -3.58
C ILE A 170 0.29 1.07 -2.44
N ARG A 171 0.45 -0.22 -2.73
CA ARG A 171 0.68 -1.25 -1.67
C ARG A 171 1.94 -0.99 -0.83
N PRO A 172 3.12 -0.66 -1.40
CA PRO A 172 4.29 -0.24 -0.62
C PRO A 172 4.04 1.02 0.25
N LYS A 173 3.23 1.97 -0.22
CA LYS A 173 2.84 3.15 0.56
C LYS A 173 1.98 2.75 1.77
N LEU A 174 0.97 1.89 1.59
CA LEU A 174 0.17 1.33 2.69
C LEU A 174 1.04 0.59 3.72
N LYS A 175 1.99 -0.24 3.26
CA LYS A 175 2.91 -0.94 4.16
C LYS A 175 3.78 0.02 4.99
N ARG A 176 4.23 1.13 4.40
CA ARG A 176 4.96 2.19 5.12
C ARG A 176 4.05 2.91 6.11
N MET A 177 2.81 3.21 5.73
CA MET A 177 1.80 3.82 6.61
C MET A 177 1.54 2.94 7.84
N ASN A 178 1.33 1.64 7.65
CA ASN A 178 1.16 0.65 8.71
C ASN A 178 2.31 0.69 9.74
N LYS A 179 3.56 0.71 9.27
CA LYS A 179 4.73 0.81 10.16
C LYS A 179 4.74 2.13 10.94
N LYS A 180 4.42 3.26 10.30
CA LYS A 180 4.40 4.57 10.95
C LYS A 180 3.29 4.68 11.98
N LEU A 181 2.09 4.16 11.71
CA LEU A 181 0.99 4.13 12.69
C LEU A 181 1.35 3.29 13.92
N LYS A 182 1.93 2.10 13.70
CA LYS A 182 2.42 1.27 14.80
C LYS A 182 3.50 1.99 15.62
N HIS A 183 4.43 2.66 14.95
CA HIS A 183 5.45 3.46 15.62
C HIS A 183 4.83 4.59 16.44
N LEU A 184 3.82 5.28 15.89
CA LEU A 184 3.11 6.32 16.62
C LEU A 184 2.41 5.76 17.87
N ALA A 185 1.71 4.63 17.75
CA ALA A 185 1.03 4.00 18.89
C ALA A 185 2.04 3.63 20.01
N LEU A 186 3.21 3.10 19.64
CA LEU A 186 4.29 2.84 20.59
C LEU A 186 4.86 4.14 21.18
N ALA A 187 5.05 5.17 20.36
CA ALA A 187 5.55 6.46 20.84
C ALA A 187 4.58 7.07 21.86
N VAL A 188 3.27 7.02 21.60
CA VAL A 188 2.23 7.47 22.53
C VAL A 188 2.28 6.68 23.84
N LYS A 189 2.43 5.35 23.77
CA LYS A 189 2.50 4.50 24.95
C LYS A 189 3.73 4.75 25.84
N TYR A 190 4.89 4.97 25.22
CA TYR A 190 6.19 4.97 25.91
C TYR A 190 6.84 6.35 26.01
N THR A 191 6.14 7.43 25.69
CA THR A 191 6.66 8.79 25.86
C THR A 191 5.93 9.48 27.00
N SER A 192 6.69 10.12 27.88
CA SER A 192 6.20 10.88 29.01
C SER A 192 6.66 12.33 28.92
N PHE A 193 6.08 13.22 29.72
CA PHE A 193 6.55 14.61 29.82
C PHE A 193 7.98 14.75 30.32
N VAL A 194 8.48 13.78 31.11
CA VAL A 194 9.89 13.75 31.54
C VAL A 194 10.81 13.67 30.32
N ASP A 195 10.41 12.95 29.28
CA ASP A 195 11.20 12.84 28.05
C ASP A 195 11.18 14.12 27.23
N VAL A 196 10.05 14.84 27.24
CA VAL A 196 9.93 16.16 26.60
C VAL A 196 10.86 17.14 27.28
N TRP A 197 10.79 17.22 28.62
CA TRP A 197 11.65 18.06 29.42
C TRP A 197 13.13 17.75 29.17
N ALA A 198 13.49 16.47 29.16
CA ALA A 198 14.86 16.05 28.97
C ALA A 198 15.37 16.21 27.53
N GLU A 199 14.49 16.38 26.54
CA GLU A 199 14.88 16.78 25.18
C GLU A 199 15.09 18.28 25.08
N ILE A 200 14.25 19.09 25.75
CA ILE A 200 14.41 20.54 25.85
C ILE A 200 15.71 20.89 26.60
N ASP A 201 16.00 20.23 27.72
CA ASP A 201 17.22 20.45 28.51
C ASP A 201 18.50 20.04 27.76
N GLU A 202 18.45 19.01 26.91
CA GLU A 202 19.60 18.72 26.04
C GLU A 202 19.71 19.70 24.86
N GLY A 203 18.58 20.20 24.36
CA GLY A 203 18.54 21.19 23.28
C GLY A 203 19.03 22.59 23.70
N SER A 204 18.92 22.93 24.98
CA SER A 204 19.45 24.19 25.54
C SER A 204 20.95 24.16 25.79
N ARG A 205 21.56 22.97 25.84
CA ARG A 205 23.01 22.80 26.00
C ARG A 205 23.73 23.16 24.69
N PRO A 206 24.96 23.70 24.76
CA PRO A 206 25.79 23.90 23.58
C PRO A 206 25.92 22.60 22.80
N ARG A 207 25.71 22.65 21.48
CA ARG A 207 25.84 21.47 20.62
C ARG A 207 27.25 20.91 20.80
N PRO A 208 27.42 19.65 21.23
CA PRO A 208 28.74 19.13 21.52
C PRO A 208 29.54 18.97 20.22
N THR A 209 30.55 19.82 20.06
CA THR A 209 31.49 19.76 18.92
C THR A 209 32.60 18.74 19.17
N ASP A 210 32.94 18.51 20.44
CA ASP A 210 34.02 17.63 20.86
C ASP A 210 33.54 16.20 21.14
N LYS A 211 34.40 15.21 20.88
CA LYS A 211 34.14 13.79 21.17
C LYS A 211 33.72 13.57 22.64
N ALA A 212 34.36 14.28 23.58
CA ALA A 212 34.02 14.20 25.00
C ALA A 212 32.59 14.68 25.28
N GLY A 213 32.17 15.78 24.65
CA GLY A 213 30.80 16.31 24.79
C GLY A 213 29.75 15.35 24.25
N ILE A 214 30.04 14.70 23.12
CA ILE A 214 29.16 13.68 22.52
C ILE A 214 29.02 12.48 23.46
N VAL A 215 30.13 11.98 24.01
CA VAL A 215 30.12 10.83 24.95
C VAL A 215 29.32 11.17 26.21
N GLN A 216 29.50 12.37 26.78
CA GLN A 216 28.73 12.81 27.95
C GLN A 216 27.23 12.93 27.66
N ALA A 217 26.85 13.47 26.49
CA ALA A 217 25.45 13.55 26.07
C ALA A 217 24.84 12.15 25.88
N ALA A 218 25.58 11.22 25.27
CA ALA A 218 25.17 9.83 25.15
C ALA A 218 25.00 9.16 26.52
N MET A 219 25.93 9.37 27.45
CA MET A 219 25.87 8.82 28.81
C MET A 219 24.67 9.35 29.60
N ARG A 220 24.36 10.65 29.49
CA ARG A 220 23.16 11.26 30.08
C ARG A 220 21.88 10.66 29.51
N ARG A 221 21.83 10.43 28.20
CA ARG A 221 20.69 9.77 27.54
C ARG A 221 20.53 8.31 27.99
N TRP A 222 21.64 7.59 28.14
CA TRP A 222 21.63 6.20 28.62
C TRP A 222 21.12 6.12 30.06
N LYS A 223 21.65 6.93 30.98
CA LYS A 223 21.19 7.00 32.39
C LYS A 223 19.68 7.29 32.49
N ARG A 224 19.17 8.21 31.66
CA ARG A 224 17.72 8.50 31.59
C ARG A 224 16.89 7.31 31.14
N SER A 225 17.41 6.52 30.20
CA SER A 225 16.70 5.34 29.68
C SER A 225 16.66 4.19 30.69
N GLY A 226 17.60 4.14 31.65
CA GLY A 226 17.63 3.14 32.72
C GLY A 226 16.71 3.44 33.91
N ASN A 227 16.25 4.69 34.07
CA ASN A 227 15.34 5.12 35.13
C ASN A 227 13.85 5.08 34.71
N ARG A 228 13.52 4.29 33.68
CA ARG A 228 12.26 4.36 32.93
C ARG A 228 11.46 3.06 33.04
#